data_AF-A0A9E0XZC3-F1
#
_entry.id   AF-A0A9E0XZC3-F1
#
_cell.length_a   1.000
_cell.length_b   1.000
_cell.length_c   1.000
_cell.angle_alpha   90.00
_cell.angle_beta   90.00
_cell.angle_gamma   90.00
#
_symmetry.space_group_name_H-M   'P 1'
#
loop_
_entity.id
_entity.type
_entity.pdbx_description
1 polymer ?
#
loop_
_entity_poly.entity_id
_entity_poly.type
_entity_poly.pdbx_seq_one_letter_code
_entity_poly.pdbx_strand_id
1 'polypeptide(L)'
;MISILKNELTKIKREKINYLIIFISLFIPLLNFLLTVNLRARAKDPSIFTIDYYFNNNVTYLSIIFGPMLIAFVGIYLFLKEYKDDTLKMLLLTPLTKNKIFWGKLLFTLLFGMCVVMISFLFSIPLAMIGGFQGMSGEIIWVYFIKHFKAGFLLVSFIPFTFFITLLFRNILFALFVSLMCMISGFLIVGSKYTPYYPWSASVLLNAQQTEINLLIPIATLTLNFVLFAILSYIKFTKQEV
;
A
#
# COMPACT_ATOMS: atom_id res chain seq x y z
N MET A 1 23.12 -4.66 2.83
CA MET A 1 21.67 -4.49 2.56
C MET A 1 20.88 -5.67 3.10
N ILE A 2 21.19 -6.91 2.71
CA ILE A 2 20.47 -8.12 3.18
C ILE A 2 20.43 -8.27 4.70
N SER A 3 21.51 -7.92 5.42
CA SER A 3 21.55 -7.93 6.89
C SER A 3 20.53 -6.97 7.52
N ILE A 4 20.35 -5.77 6.93
CA ILE A 4 19.37 -4.77 7.39
C ILE A 4 17.95 -5.32 7.19
N LEU A 5 17.68 -5.88 6.01
CA LEU A 5 16.37 -6.48 5.72
C LEU A 5 16.04 -7.64 6.67
N LYS A 6 17.03 -8.50 6.98
CA LYS A 6 16.86 -9.59 7.95
C LYS A 6 16.55 -9.06 9.35
N ASN A 7 17.22 -8.00 9.78
CA ASN A 7 16.97 -7.37 11.07
C ASN A 7 15.57 -6.73 11.15
N GLU A 8 15.12 -6.04 10.11
CA GLU A 8 13.77 -5.49 10.07
C GLU A 8 12.70 -6.60 10.06
N LEU A 9 12.95 -7.69 9.36
CA LEU A 9 12.07 -8.85 9.32
C LEU A 9 11.96 -9.54 10.68
N THR A 10 13.06 -9.70 11.43
CA THR A 10 13.02 -10.28 12.77
C THR A 10 12.34 -9.35 13.78
N LYS A 11 12.52 -8.02 13.66
CA LYS A 11 11.77 -7.03 14.46
C LYS A 11 10.27 -7.17 14.27
N ILE A 12 9.78 -7.17 13.02
CA ILE A 12 8.34 -7.29 12.76
C ILE A 12 7.79 -8.66 13.19
N LYS A 13 8.50 -9.76 12.91
CA LYS A 13 8.02 -11.11 13.26
C LYS A 13 7.81 -11.33 14.75
N ARG A 14 8.60 -10.67 15.61
CA ARG A 14 8.49 -10.78 17.08
C ARG A 14 7.36 -9.95 17.66
N GLU A 15 6.75 -9.08 16.86
CA GLU A 15 5.79 -8.10 17.30
C GLU A 15 4.37 -8.48 16.93
N LYS A 16 3.42 -8.13 17.81
CA LYS A 16 1.99 -8.36 17.58
C LYS A 16 1.46 -7.62 16.34
N ILE A 17 2.20 -6.61 15.87
CA ILE A 17 1.86 -5.81 14.69
C ILE A 17 1.79 -6.63 13.41
N ASN A 18 2.57 -7.72 13.29
CA ASN A 18 2.54 -8.57 12.12
C ASN A 18 1.16 -9.24 11.95
N TYR A 19 0.56 -9.69 13.05
CA TYR A 19 -0.80 -10.26 13.03
C TYR A 19 -1.83 -9.22 12.62
N LEU A 20 -1.69 -7.97 13.09
CA LEU A 20 -2.60 -6.88 12.71
C LEU A 20 -2.53 -6.59 11.20
N ILE A 21 -1.33 -6.54 10.63
CA ILE A 21 -1.14 -6.30 9.19
C ILE A 21 -1.73 -7.44 8.36
N ILE A 22 -1.44 -8.69 8.75
CA ILE A 22 -2.03 -9.86 8.09
C ILE A 22 -3.56 -9.79 8.19
N PHE A 23 -4.11 -9.51 9.37
CA PHE A 23 -5.54 -9.35 9.57
C PHE A 23 -6.15 -8.29 8.65
N ILE A 24 -5.56 -7.09 8.58
CA ILE A 24 -6.04 -6.01 7.69
C ILE A 24 -6.00 -6.47 6.23
N SER A 25 -4.98 -7.21 5.81
CA SER A 25 -4.85 -7.68 4.43
C SER A 25 -5.91 -8.71 4.01
N LEU A 26 -6.34 -9.54 4.95
CA LEU A 26 -7.39 -10.53 4.76
C LEU A 26 -8.78 -9.90 4.82
N PHE A 27 -8.91 -8.78 5.55
CA PHE A 27 -10.17 -8.07 5.74
C PHE A 27 -10.70 -7.47 4.43
N ILE A 28 -9.83 -7.02 3.53
CA ILE A 28 -10.19 -6.37 2.26
C ILE A 28 -11.01 -7.31 1.35
N PRO A 29 -10.48 -8.49 0.94
CA PRO A 29 -11.24 -9.40 0.08
C PRO A 29 -12.46 -9.95 0.80
N LEU A 30 -12.44 -10.08 2.13
CA LEU A 30 -13.60 -10.48 2.90
C LEU A 30 -14.73 -9.43 2.82
N LEU A 31 -14.42 -8.15 3.01
CA LEU A 31 -15.41 -7.07 2.89
C LEU A 31 -15.95 -6.99 1.46
N ASN A 32 -15.07 -7.03 0.45
CA ASN A 32 -15.52 -7.01 -0.94
C ASN A 32 -16.37 -8.24 -1.27
N PHE A 33 -16.05 -9.42 -0.72
CA PHE A 33 -16.86 -10.62 -0.86
C PHE A 33 -18.27 -10.42 -0.28
N LEU A 34 -18.37 -9.92 0.95
CA LEU A 34 -19.67 -9.64 1.58
C LEU A 34 -20.48 -8.62 0.77
N LEU A 35 -19.83 -7.56 0.29
CA LEU A 35 -20.45 -6.52 -0.54
C LEU A 35 -20.94 -7.11 -1.87
N THR A 36 -20.10 -7.86 -2.59
CA THR A 36 -20.46 -8.44 -3.89
C THR A 36 -21.58 -9.47 -3.79
N VAL A 37 -21.57 -10.32 -2.75
CA VAL A 37 -22.68 -11.27 -2.50
C VAL A 37 -23.98 -10.55 -2.16
N ASN A 38 -23.92 -9.50 -1.31
CA ASN A 38 -25.09 -8.71 -0.97
C ASN A 38 -25.69 -7.99 -2.19
N LEU A 39 -24.82 -7.38 -3.01
CA LEU A 39 -25.24 -6.71 -4.23
C LEU A 39 -25.83 -7.70 -5.24
N ARG A 40 -25.20 -8.87 -5.42
CA ARG A 40 -25.73 -9.94 -6.28
C ARG A 40 -27.11 -10.42 -5.82
N ALA A 41 -27.35 -10.55 -4.52
CA ALA A 41 -28.63 -10.98 -3.97
C ALA A 41 -29.76 -9.95 -4.18
N ARG A 42 -29.42 -8.67 -4.38
CA ARG A 42 -30.37 -7.56 -4.58
C ARG A 42 -30.48 -7.11 -6.04
N ALA A 43 -29.62 -7.63 -6.92
CA ALA A 43 -29.54 -7.20 -8.30
C ALA A 43 -30.68 -7.78 -9.13
N LYS A 44 -31.19 -6.96 -10.06
CA LYS A 44 -32.13 -7.42 -11.09
C LYS A 44 -31.44 -8.38 -12.07
N ASP A 45 -30.16 -8.13 -12.36
CA ASP A 45 -29.31 -8.97 -13.21
C ASP A 45 -28.09 -9.48 -12.41
N PRO A 46 -28.17 -10.68 -11.82
CA PRO A 46 -27.08 -11.27 -11.03
C PRO A 46 -25.84 -11.64 -11.84
N SER A 47 -25.97 -11.74 -13.17
CA SER A 47 -24.91 -12.14 -14.10
C SER A 47 -23.75 -11.14 -14.19
N ILE A 48 -23.96 -9.89 -13.77
CA ILE A 48 -22.93 -8.84 -13.74
C ILE A 48 -21.85 -9.15 -12.69
N PHE A 49 -22.20 -9.88 -11.62
CA PHE A 49 -21.31 -10.22 -10.51
C PHE A 49 -20.47 -11.46 -10.84
N THR A 50 -19.56 -11.29 -11.79
CA THR A 50 -18.57 -12.30 -12.20
C THR A 50 -17.31 -12.26 -11.33
N ILE A 51 -16.42 -13.24 -11.54
CA ILE A 51 -15.10 -13.26 -10.91
C ILE A 51 -14.26 -12.05 -11.30
N ASP A 52 -14.41 -11.59 -12.54
CA ASP A 52 -13.73 -10.40 -13.04
C ASP A 52 -14.13 -9.16 -12.23
N TYR A 53 -15.44 -8.96 -12.01
CA TYR A 53 -15.96 -7.88 -11.17
C TYR A 53 -15.40 -7.94 -9.75
N TYR A 54 -15.42 -9.11 -9.13
CA TYR A 54 -14.91 -9.30 -7.77
C TYR A 54 -13.40 -9.00 -7.66
N PHE A 55 -12.56 -9.57 -8.52
CA PHE A 55 -11.12 -9.33 -8.46
C PHE A 55 -10.75 -7.90 -8.85
N ASN A 56 -11.43 -7.29 -9.82
CA ASN A 56 -11.17 -5.90 -10.21
C ASN A 56 -11.49 -4.93 -9.06
N ASN A 57 -12.58 -5.16 -8.34
CA ASN A 57 -12.93 -4.38 -7.15
C ASN A 57 -11.91 -4.59 -6.02
N ASN A 58 -11.41 -5.81 -5.82
CA ASN A 58 -10.35 -6.07 -4.85
C ASN A 58 -9.09 -5.25 -5.13
N VAL A 59 -8.59 -5.27 -6.37
CA VAL A 59 -7.42 -4.46 -6.77
C VAL A 59 -7.70 -2.98 -6.54
N THR A 60 -8.90 -2.52 -6.87
CA THR A 60 -9.29 -1.10 -6.75
C THR A 60 -9.32 -0.65 -5.29
N TYR A 61 -10.01 -1.38 -4.41
CA TYR A 61 -10.08 -1.06 -2.98
C TYR A 61 -8.71 -1.14 -2.30
N LEU A 62 -7.90 -2.11 -2.71
CA LEU A 62 -6.54 -2.24 -2.24
C LEU A 62 -5.66 -1.07 -2.70
N SER A 63 -5.84 -0.57 -3.92
CA SER A 63 -5.02 0.53 -4.47
C SER A 63 -5.34 1.89 -3.85
N ILE A 64 -6.59 2.14 -3.48
CA ILE A 64 -7.07 3.47 -3.10
C ILE A 64 -7.07 3.70 -1.58
N ILE A 65 -7.54 2.72 -0.79
CA ILE A 65 -7.70 2.86 0.66
C ILE A 65 -6.62 2.07 1.37
N PHE A 66 -6.60 0.76 1.17
CA PHE A 66 -5.89 -0.12 2.11
C PHE A 66 -4.39 -0.21 1.86
N GLY A 67 -3.95 -0.23 0.61
CA GLY A 67 -2.53 -0.33 0.26
C GLY A 67 -1.74 0.88 0.78
N PRO A 68 -2.15 2.13 0.48
CA PRO A 68 -1.54 3.31 1.07
C PRO A 68 -1.58 3.30 2.60
N MET A 69 -2.69 2.84 3.21
CA MET A 69 -2.83 2.76 4.67
C MET A 69 -1.86 1.76 5.30
N LEU A 70 -1.69 0.59 4.69
CA LEU A 70 -0.76 -0.45 5.13
C LEU A 70 0.69 0.05 5.09
N ILE A 71 1.08 0.70 3.99
CA ILE A 71 2.40 1.33 3.89
C ILE A 71 2.57 2.41 4.94
N ALA A 72 1.54 3.23 5.14
CA ALA A 72 1.62 4.31 6.10
C ALA A 72 1.88 3.76 7.49
N PHE A 73 1.10 2.77 7.89
CA PHE A 73 1.22 2.12 9.19
C PHE A 73 2.57 1.44 9.39
N VAL A 74 3.03 0.63 8.41
CA VAL A 74 4.33 -0.07 8.47
C VAL A 74 5.49 0.93 8.48
N GLY A 75 5.46 1.93 7.60
CA GLY A 75 6.51 2.93 7.49
C GLY A 75 6.63 3.79 8.75
N ILE A 76 5.50 4.25 9.30
CA ILE A 76 5.44 5.02 10.54
C ILE A 76 5.97 4.19 11.70
N TYR A 77 5.51 2.94 11.84
CA TYR A 77 5.94 2.07 12.93
C TYR A 77 7.44 1.79 12.89
N LEU A 78 7.98 1.42 11.72
CA LEU A 78 9.41 1.12 11.55
C LEU A 78 10.32 2.32 11.84
N PHE A 79 9.87 3.54 11.55
CA PHE A 79 10.63 4.75 11.85
C PHE A 79 10.47 5.18 13.30
N LEU A 80 9.25 5.28 13.80
CA LEU A 80 8.99 5.81 15.15
C LEU A 80 9.40 4.88 16.28
N LYS A 81 9.43 3.57 16.05
CA LYS A 81 9.97 2.64 17.04
C LYS A 81 11.42 2.95 17.38
N GLU A 82 12.23 3.34 16.40
CA GLU A 82 13.64 3.68 16.65
C GLU A 82 13.82 5.01 17.39
N TYR A 83 12.87 5.95 17.25
CA TYR A 83 12.85 7.18 18.04
C TYR A 83 12.36 6.96 19.46
N LYS A 84 11.39 6.06 19.67
CA LYS A 84 10.79 5.81 20.99
C LYS A 84 11.67 4.95 21.89
N ASP A 85 12.43 4.03 21.30
CA ASP A 85 13.28 3.10 22.05
C ASP A 85 14.73 3.61 22.23
N ASP A 86 15.03 4.88 21.90
CA ASP A 86 16.39 5.48 21.84
C ASP A 86 17.43 4.70 21.00
N THR A 87 16.99 3.67 20.28
CA THR A 87 17.85 2.77 19.51
C THR A 87 18.42 3.42 18.27
N LEU A 88 17.89 4.56 17.81
CA LEU A 88 18.48 5.33 16.72
C LEU A 88 19.94 5.74 17.05
N LYS A 89 20.23 6.04 18.33
CA LYS A 89 21.59 6.38 18.78
C LYS A 89 22.51 5.15 18.73
N MET A 90 22.06 4.00 19.22
CA MET A 90 22.80 2.74 19.14
C MET A 90 23.01 2.24 17.71
N LEU A 91 22.04 2.43 16.81
CA LEU A 91 22.18 2.09 15.39
C LEU A 91 23.25 2.93 14.68
N LEU A 92 23.41 4.20 15.06
CA LEU A 92 24.45 5.07 14.53
C LEU A 92 25.85 4.79 15.10
N LEU A 93 25.93 4.08 16.24
CA LEU A 93 27.18 3.57 16.81
C LEU A 93 27.65 2.29 16.11
N THR A 94 26.76 1.58 15.41
CA THR A 94 27.17 0.50 14.49
C THR A 94 27.74 1.10 13.20
N PRO A 95 28.63 0.42 12.45
CA PRO A 95 29.28 0.95 11.24
C PRO A 95 28.33 1.10 10.03
N LEU A 96 27.03 1.30 10.27
CA LEU A 96 26.01 1.50 9.26
C LEU A 96 25.85 2.99 8.98
N THR A 97 26.05 3.39 7.73
CA THR A 97 25.82 4.78 7.31
C THR A 97 24.33 5.11 7.34
N LYS A 98 23.99 6.37 7.67
CA LYS A 98 22.62 6.92 7.62
C LYS A 98 21.92 6.54 6.28
N ASN A 99 22.64 6.58 5.17
CA ASN A 99 22.12 6.20 3.85
C ASN A 99 21.69 4.74 3.77
N LYS A 100 22.48 3.80 4.30
CA LYS A 100 22.16 2.36 4.26
C LYS A 100 20.91 2.04 5.08
N ILE A 101 20.72 2.74 6.21
CA ILE A 101 19.53 2.58 7.06
C ILE A 101 18.29 3.11 6.33
N PHE A 102 18.36 4.33 5.79
CA PHE A 102 17.23 4.96 5.11
C PHE A 102 16.73 4.13 3.91
N TRP A 103 17.63 3.78 2.98
CA TRP A 103 17.28 2.99 1.80
C TRP A 103 16.90 1.55 2.14
N GLY A 104 17.53 0.98 3.17
CA GLY A 104 17.17 -0.36 3.66
C GLY A 104 15.74 -0.43 4.18
N LYS A 105 15.30 0.59 4.93
CA LYS A 105 13.91 0.67 5.41
C LYS A 105 12.92 0.91 4.28
N LEU A 106 13.24 1.81 3.35
CA LEU A 106 12.42 2.05 2.16
C LEU A 106 12.18 0.75 1.37
N LEU A 107 13.26 0.00 1.11
CA LEU A 107 13.19 -1.29 0.41
C LEU A 107 12.43 -2.34 1.22
N PHE A 108 12.61 -2.37 2.54
CA PHE A 108 11.87 -3.30 3.40
C PHE A 108 10.36 -3.01 3.38
N THR A 109 9.96 -1.73 3.52
CA THR A 109 8.54 -1.34 3.46
C THR A 109 7.92 -1.68 2.12
N LEU A 110 8.67 -1.55 1.01
CA LEU A 110 8.25 -1.96 -0.33
C LEU A 110 8.01 -3.46 -0.42
N LEU A 111 9.01 -4.27 -0.08
CA LEU A 111 8.91 -5.74 -0.16
C LEU A 111 7.81 -6.26 0.74
N PHE A 112 7.70 -5.70 1.94
CA PHE A 112 6.66 -6.05 2.89
C PHE A 112 5.27 -5.68 2.36
N GLY A 113 5.10 -4.47 1.80
CA GLY A 113 3.87 -4.06 1.14
C GLY A 113 3.45 -5.01 0.02
N MET A 114 4.39 -5.38 -0.87
CA MET A 114 4.13 -6.35 -1.94
C MET A 114 3.66 -7.71 -1.41
N CYS A 115 4.32 -8.25 -0.38
CA CYS A 115 3.91 -9.50 0.26
C CYS A 115 2.47 -9.42 0.79
N VAL A 116 2.10 -8.30 1.42
CA VAL A 116 0.75 -8.10 1.97
C VAL A 116 -0.31 -8.05 0.86
N VAL A 117 -0.02 -7.37 -0.25
CA VAL A 117 -0.91 -7.35 -1.42
C VAL A 117 -1.09 -8.75 -2.01
N MET A 118 -0.01 -9.52 -2.10
CA MET A 118 -0.05 -10.90 -2.60
C MET A 118 -0.84 -11.83 -1.68
N ILE A 119 -0.69 -11.69 -0.35
CA ILE A 119 -1.49 -12.45 0.63
C ILE A 119 -2.99 -12.14 0.44
N SER A 120 -3.33 -10.86 0.26
CA SER A 120 -4.71 -10.42 0.00
C SER A 120 -5.28 -11.06 -1.28
N PHE A 121 -4.49 -11.09 -2.36
CA PHE A 121 -4.87 -11.76 -3.61
C PHE A 121 -5.08 -13.26 -3.41
N LEU A 122 -4.14 -13.96 -2.79
CA LEU A 122 -4.23 -15.41 -2.54
C LEU A 122 -5.47 -15.75 -1.69
N PHE A 123 -5.79 -14.93 -0.71
CA PHE A 123 -6.98 -15.12 0.13
C PHE A 123 -8.29 -14.79 -0.61
N SER A 124 -8.23 -13.93 -1.63
CA SER A 124 -9.41 -13.61 -2.44
C SER A 124 -9.90 -14.78 -3.29
N ILE A 125 -9.01 -15.71 -3.68
CA ILE A 125 -9.32 -16.89 -4.50
C ILE A 125 -10.34 -17.84 -3.83
N PRO A 126 -10.09 -18.36 -2.60
CA PRO A 126 -11.06 -19.23 -1.95
C PRO A 126 -12.39 -18.52 -1.65
N LEU A 127 -12.36 -17.20 -1.35
CA LEU A 127 -13.59 -16.42 -1.19
C LEU A 127 -14.40 -16.34 -2.49
N ALA A 128 -13.73 -16.19 -3.63
CA ALA A 128 -14.41 -16.20 -4.93
C ALA A 128 -15.07 -17.56 -5.22
N MET A 129 -14.41 -18.66 -4.83
CA MET A 129 -14.96 -20.02 -4.95
C MET A 129 -16.18 -20.22 -4.06
N ILE A 130 -16.11 -19.80 -2.79
CA ILE A 130 -17.24 -19.84 -1.84
C ILE A 130 -18.42 -19.01 -2.37
N GLY A 131 -18.13 -17.89 -3.03
CA GLY A 131 -19.14 -17.03 -3.65
C GLY A 131 -19.86 -17.66 -4.83
N GLY A 132 -19.30 -18.70 -5.45
CA GLY A 132 -19.85 -19.31 -6.67
C GLY A 132 -19.94 -18.30 -7.82
N PHE A 133 -19.01 -17.35 -7.91
CA PHE A 133 -18.98 -16.39 -9.01
C PHE A 133 -18.62 -17.10 -10.32
N GLN A 134 -19.24 -16.70 -11.43
CA GLN A 134 -19.01 -17.32 -12.74
C GLN A 134 -17.71 -16.81 -13.39
N GLY A 135 -17.12 -17.67 -14.22
CA GLY A 135 -15.93 -17.33 -15.02
C GLY A 135 -14.59 -17.59 -14.33
N MET A 136 -14.46 -18.66 -13.54
CA MET A 136 -13.16 -19.00 -12.94
C MET A 136 -12.31 -19.69 -14.00
N SER A 137 -11.23 -19.04 -14.43
CA SER A 137 -10.25 -19.64 -15.34
C SER A 137 -8.83 -19.34 -14.86
N GLY A 138 -7.88 -20.20 -15.22
CA GLY A 138 -6.46 -19.98 -14.93
C GLY A 138 -5.94 -18.67 -15.54
N GLU A 139 -6.47 -18.29 -16.70
CA GLU A 139 -6.13 -17.03 -17.37
C GLU A 139 -6.56 -15.81 -16.55
N ILE A 140 -7.78 -15.82 -16.00
CA ILE A 140 -8.29 -14.72 -15.16
C ILE A 140 -7.44 -14.59 -13.90
N ILE A 141 -7.12 -15.71 -13.24
CA ILE A 141 -6.23 -15.71 -12.07
C ILE A 141 -4.88 -15.09 -12.42
N TRP A 142 -4.30 -15.45 -13.58
CA TRP A 142 -3.02 -14.90 -14.03
C TRP A 142 -3.08 -13.39 -14.32
N VAL A 143 -4.13 -12.93 -15.00
CA VAL A 143 -4.35 -11.50 -15.25
C VAL A 143 -4.44 -10.73 -13.93
N TYR A 144 -5.19 -11.25 -12.97
CA TYR A 144 -5.35 -10.60 -11.68
C TYR A 144 -4.12 -10.70 -10.77
N PHE A 145 -3.31 -11.76 -10.90
CA PHE A 145 -2.00 -11.83 -10.26
C PHE A 145 -1.11 -10.66 -10.73
N ILE A 146 -1.04 -10.41 -12.04
CA ILE A 146 -0.28 -9.28 -12.60
C ILE A 146 -0.86 -7.94 -12.14
N LYS A 147 -2.19 -7.77 -12.15
CA LYS A 147 -2.84 -6.53 -11.66
C LYS A 147 -2.53 -6.26 -10.18
N HIS A 148 -2.59 -7.27 -9.31
CA HIS A 148 -2.22 -7.13 -7.89
C HIS A 148 -0.73 -6.84 -7.72
N PHE A 149 0.13 -7.47 -8.54
CA PHE A 149 1.57 -7.20 -8.52
C PHE A 149 1.88 -5.76 -8.90
N LYS A 150 1.24 -5.26 -9.96
CA LYS A 150 1.32 -3.86 -10.39
C LYS A 150 0.82 -2.91 -9.30
N ALA A 151 -0.32 -3.21 -8.67
CA ALA A 151 -0.83 -2.43 -7.54
C ALA A 151 0.19 -2.36 -6.39
N GLY A 152 0.77 -3.49 -6.01
CA GLY A 152 1.83 -3.57 -5.00
C GLY A 152 3.11 -2.82 -5.38
N PHE A 153 3.41 -2.65 -6.66
CA PHE A 153 4.51 -1.81 -7.12
C PHE A 153 4.17 -0.32 -7.09
N LEU A 154 2.96 0.09 -7.47
CA LEU A 154 2.54 1.50 -7.45
C LEU A 154 2.56 2.12 -6.04
N LEU A 155 2.36 1.27 -5.03
CA LEU A 155 2.50 1.56 -3.61
C LEU A 155 3.84 2.21 -3.23
N VAL A 156 4.91 1.97 -3.99
CA VAL A 156 6.23 2.60 -3.79
C VAL A 156 6.16 4.11 -3.74
N SER A 157 5.26 4.70 -4.52
CA SER A 157 5.08 6.15 -4.63
C SER A 157 4.71 6.80 -3.30
N PHE A 158 4.08 6.06 -2.37
CA PHE A 158 3.61 6.59 -1.09
C PHE A 158 4.61 6.42 0.05
N ILE A 159 5.58 5.51 -0.06
CA ILE A 159 6.53 5.21 1.04
C ILE A 159 7.33 6.45 1.46
N PRO A 160 7.95 7.23 0.54
CA PRO A 160 8.73 8.40 0.94
C PRO A 160 7.88 9.50 1.59
N PHE A 161 6.63 9.67 1.13
CA PHE A 161 5.69 10.60 1.73
C PHE A 161 5.45 10.25 3.20
N THR A 162 5.14 8.99 3.47
CA THR A 162 4.90 8.55 4.84
C THR A 162 6.14 8.74 5.71
N PHE A 163 7.32 8.42 5.19
CA PHE A 163 8.59 8.62 5.92
C PHE A 163 8.81 10.09 6.24
N PHE A 164 8.57 10.99 5.27
CA PHE A 164 8.71 12.43 5.48
C PHE A 164 7.79 12.95 6.58
N ILE A 165 6.51 12.57 6.55
CA ILE A 165 5.52 12.94 7.58
C ILE A 165 5.91 12.39 8.95
N THR A 166 6.41 11.15 8.99
CA THR A 166 6.91 10.52 10.22
C THR A 166 8.07 11.31 10.82
N LEU A 167 9.03 11.70 9.98
CA LEU A 167 10.19 12.52 10.37
C LEU A 167 9.78 13.94 10.78
N LEU A 168 8.69 14.46 10.22
CA LEU A 168 8.18 15.81 10.50
C LEU A 168 7.52 15.91 11.87
N PHE A 169 6.56 15.03 12.16
CA PHE A 169 5.78 15.13 13.40
C PHE A 169 6.39 14.37 14.56
N ARG A 170 7.25 13.38 14.30
CA ARG A 170 7.85 12.50 15.33
C ARG A 170 6.79 11.91 16.29
N ASN A 171 5.58 11.71 15.79
CA ASN A 171 4.46 11.19 16.56
C ASN A 171 3.61 10.28 15.67
N ILE A 172 3.35 9.07 16.17
CA ILE A 172 2.66 8.00 15.43
C ILE A 172 1.25 8.45 15.06
N LEU A 173 0.53 9.07 16.00
CA LEU A 173 -0.87 9.45 15.80
C LEU A 173 -0.98 10.56 14.74
N PHE A 174 -0.17 11.60 14.83
CA PHE A 174 -0.21 12.70 13.85
C PHE A 174 0.22 12.23 12.46
N ALA A 175 1.26 11.40 12.35
CA ALA A 175 1.70 10.90 11.07
C ALA A 175 0.66 9.99 10.39
N LEU A 176 -0.02 9.16 11.19
CA LEU A 176 -1.13 8.34 10.70
C LEU A 176 -2.30 9.20 10.26
N PHE A 177 -2.69 10.19 11.08
CA PHE A 177 -3.81 11.08 10.78
C PHE A 177 -3.61 11.82 9.45
N VAL A 178 -2.44 12.41 9.21
CA VAL A 178 -2.14 13.09 7.94
C VAL A 178 -2.19 12.13 6.76
N SER A 179 -1.61 10.94 6.92
CA SER A 179 -1.64 9.91 5.87
C SER A 179 -3.08 9.48 5.54
N LEU A 180 -3.92 9.32 6.56
CA LEU A 180 -5.34 8.98 6.39
C LEU A 180 -6.12 10.10 5.68
N MET A 181 -5.88 11.37 6.03
CA MET A 181 -6.51 12.50 5.34
C MET A 181 -6.16 12.52 3.85
N CYS A 182 -4.91 12.25 3.49
CA CYS A 182 -4.48 12.14 2.09
C CYS A 182 -5.14 10.97 1.34
N MET A 183 -5.43 9.86 2.03
CA MET A 183 -6.12 8.72 1.43
C MET A 183 -7.60 9.02 1.22
N ILE A 184 -8.27 9.60 2.21
CA ILE A 184 -9.69 9.96 2.13
C ILE A 184 -9.92 11.00 1.03
N SER A 185 -9.06 12.02 0.92
CA SER A 185 -9.16 12.97 -0.19
C SER A 185 -8.96 12.28 -1.54
N GLY A 186 -8.04 11.31 -1.64
CA GLY A 186 -7.86 10.51 -2.85
C GLY A 186 -9.11 9.73 -3.23
N PHE A 187 -9.75 9.10 -2.26
CA PHE A 187 -11.02 8.41 -2.45
C PHE A 187 -12.12 9.35 -2.97
N LEU A 188 -12.25 10.54 -2.39
CA LEU A 188 -13.26 11.53 -2.80
C LEU A 188 -13.02 12.13 -4.19
N ILE A 189 -11.76 12.20 -4.63
CA ILE A 189 -11.38 12.77 -5.93
C ILE A 189 -11.61 11.76 -7.07
N VAL A 190 -11.59 10.45 -6.80
CA VAL A 190 -11.79 9.44 -7.83
C VAL A 190 -13.14 9.61 -8.53
N GLY A 191 -13.11 9.59 -9.86
CA GLY A 191 -14.30 9.84 -10.70
C GLY A 191 -14.45 11.31 -11.13
N SER A 192 -13.63 12.22 -10.59
CA SER A 192 -13.57 13.61 -11.04
C SER A 192 -12.51 13.83 -12.12
N LYS A 193 -12.53 15.03 -12.74
CA LYS A 193 -11.47 15.50 -13.65
C LYS A 193 -10.08 15.56 -12.99
N TYR A 194 -10.02 15.61 -11.65
CA TYR A 194 -8.78 15.76 -10.90
C TYR A 194 -8.11 14.42 -10.54
N THR A 195 -8.76 13.28 -10.83
CA THR A 195 -8.23 11.93 -10.60
C THR A 195 -6.76 11.73 -11.00
N PRO A 196 -6.28 12.15 -12.19
CA PRO A 196 -4.89 11.90 -12.61
C PRO A 196 -3.85 12.80 -11.93
N TYR A 197 -4.26 13.91 -11.30
CA TYR A 197 -3.35 14.91 -10.72
C TYR A 197 -3.05 14.67 -9.24
N TYR A 198 -3.83 13.83 -8.56
CA TYR A 198 -3.64 13.55 -7.16
C TYR A 198 -3.07 12.13 -6.95
N PRO A 199 -1.92 11.95 -6.25
CA PRO A 199 -1.20 10.68 -6.23
C PRO A 199 -2.03 9.46 -5.78
N TRP A 200 -2.86 9.62 -4.74
CA TRP A 200 -3.69 8.53 -4.21
C TRP A 200 -4.85 8.14 -5.13
N SER A 201 -5.37 9.07 -5.93
CA SER A 201 -6.42 8.77 -6.92
C SER A 201 -5.82 8.31 -8.25
N ALA A 202 -4.63 8.80 -8.60
CA ALA A 202 -3.92 8.47 -9.83
C ALA A 202 -3.52 6.98 -9.90
N SER A 203 -3.21 6.36 -8.75
CA SER A 203 -2.88 4.93 -8.68
C SER A 203 -4.00 4.02 -9.19
N VAL A 204 -5.27 4.45 -9.03
CA VAL A 204 -6.45 3.69 -9.46
C VAL A 204 -6.56 3.65 -10.97
N LEU A 205 -6.30 4.77 -11.66
CA LEU A 205 -6.36 4.85 -13.12
C LEU A 205 -5.37 3.90 -13.79
N LEU A 206 -4.23 3.64 -13.15
CA LEU A 206 -3.21 2.73 -13.68
C LEU A 206 -3.57 1.25 -13.51
N ASN A 207 -4.51 0.93 -12.60
CA ASN A 207 -4.99 -0.43 -12.38
C ASN A 207 -6.36 -0.68 -13.03
N ALA A 208 -7.09 0.36 -13.39
CA ALA A 208 -8.33 0.28 -14.15
C ALA A 208 -8.07 -0.02 -15.63
N GLN A 209 -8.91 -0.85 -16.25
CA GLN A 209 -8.98 -0.99 -17.70
C GLN A 209 -9.75 0.21 -18.26
N GLN A 210 -9.06 1.27 -18.65
CA GLN A 210 -9.67 2.39 -19.39
C GLN A 210 -8.84 2.75 -20.61
N THR A 211 -9.52 2.88 -21.75
CA THR A 211 -8.96 2.96 -23.11
C THR A 211 -8.67 4.38 -23.60
N GLU A 212 -9.06 5.43 -22.87
CA GLU A 212 -9.04 6.81 -23.41
C GLU A 212 -8.32 7.86 -22.54
N ILE A 213 -7.68 7.46 -21.43
CA ILE A 213 -6.98 8.42 -20.55
C ILE A 213 -5.50 8.44 -20.89
N ASN A 214 -4.93 9.64 -21.04
CA ASN A 214 -3.49 9.83 -21.18
C ASN A 214 -2.77 9.31 -19.91
N LEU A 215 -2.19 8.11 -20.02
CA LEU A 215 -1.50 7.42 -18.92
C LEU A 215 -0.23 8.17 -18.46
N LEU A 216 0.27 9.13 -19.24
CA LEU A 216 1.45 9.91 -18.89
C LEU A 216 1.24 10.75 -17.63
N ILE A 217 0.05 11.35 -17.47
CA ILE A 217 -0.23 12.28 -16.36
C ILE A 217 -0.24 11.53 -15.01
N PRO A 218 -0.99 10.42 -14.82
CA PRO A 218 -0.92 9.64 -13.57
C PRO A 218 0.49 9.15 -13.23
N ILE A 219 1.26 8.70 -14.23
CA ILE A 219 2.64 8.23 -14.03
C ILE A 219 3.54 9.40 -13.59
N ALA A 220 3.42 10.55 -14.24
CA ALA A 220 4.15 11.76 -13.87
C ALA A 220 3.81 12.21 -12.43
N THR A 221 2.54 12.19 -12.06
CA THR A 221 2.09 12.54 -10.69
C THR A 221 2.70 11.62 -9.64
N LEU A 222 2.67 10.30 -9.86
CA LEU A 222 3.22 9.32 -8.92
C LEU A 222 4.75 9.40 -8.80
N THR A 223 5.43 9.55 -9.93
CA THR A 223 6.90 9.70 -9.97
C THR A 223 7.34 11.00 -9.30
N LEU A 224 6.64 12.11 -9.54
CA LEU A 224 6.90 13.39 -8.87
C LEU A 224 6.68 13.26 -7.36
N ASN A 225 5.59 12.62 -6.92
CA ASN A 225 5.33 12.35 -5.51
C ASN A 225 6.48 11.55 -4.87
N PHE A 226 6.92 10.47 -5.54
CA PHE A 226 8.03 9.66 -5.06
C PHE A 226 9.32 10.49 -4.92
N VAL A 227 9.75 11.17 -5.99
CA VAL A 227 11.02 11.90 -6.05
C VAL A 227 11.03 13.05 -5.05
N LEU A 228 9.96 13.86 -5.01
CA LEU A 228 9.86 15.01 -4.12
C LEU A 228 9.96 14.57 -2.66
N PHE A 229 9.16 13.58 -2.24
CA PHE A 229 9.19 13.15 -0.85
C PHE A 229 10.42 12.30 -0.51
N ALA A 230 11.05 11.61 -1.46
CA ALA A 230 12.32 10.93 -1.24
C ALA A 230 13.45 11.93 -0.96
N ILE A 231 13.53 13.03 -1.72
CA ILE A 231 14.50 14.10 -1.48
C ILE A 231 14.24 14.78 -0.14
N LEU A 232 12.98 15.16 0.15
CA LEU A 232 12.63 15.83 1.40
C LEU A 232 12.89 14.96 2.63
N SER A 233 12.51 13.67 2.58
CA SER A 233 12.77 12.73 3.67
C SER A 233 14.27 12.49 3.87
N TYR A 234 15.05 12.36 2.79
CA TYR A 234 16.51 12.20 2.88
C TYR A 234 17.21 13.44 3.47
N ILE A 235 16.87 14.65 3.01
CA ILE A 235 17.42 15.89 3.56
C ILE A 235 17.10 16.00 5.05
N LYS A 236 15.84 15.70 5.42
CA LYS A 236 15.42 15.77 6.82
C LYS A 236 16.10 14.73 7.69
N PHE A 237 16.31 13.52 7.17
CA PHE A 237 17.00 12.45 7.90
C PHE A 237 18.49 12.73 8.09
N THR A 238 19.16 13.33 7.10
CA THR A 238 20.59 13.67 7.18
C THR A 238 20.86 14.84 8.12
N LYS A 239 20.04 15.90 8.07
CA LYS A 239 20.13 17.09 8.94
C LYS A 239 19.71 16.84 10.39
N GLN A 240 19.17 15.67 10.73
CA GLN A 240 18.89 15.32 12.11
C GLN A 240 20.19 15.04 12.87
N GLU A 241 20.52 15.96 13.77
CA GLU A 241 21.43 15.73 14.89
C GLU A 241 20.75 14.79 15.90
N VAL A 242 21.54 13.89 16.47
CA VAL A 242 21.13 12.74 17.29
C VAL A 242 21.51 13.00 18.73
#